data_AF-A0A3D1ILE0-F1
#
_entry.id   AF-A0A3D1ILE0-F1
#
_cell.length_a   1.000
_cell.length_b   1.000
_cell.length_c   1.000
_cell.angle_alpha   90.00
_cell.angle_beta   90.00
_cell.angle_gamma   90.00
#
_symmetry.space_group_name_H-M   'P 1'
#
loop_
_entity.id
_entity.type
_entity.pdbx_description
1 polymer ?
#
loop_
_entity_poly.entity_id
_entity_poly.type
_entity_poly.pdbx_seq_one_letter_code
_entity_poly.pdbx_strand_id
1 'polypeptide(L)'
;MDLNVPKAGSFVRALSLALLAAVGSTASPLFAWQGQAPAEAPLIVIVPFANITGDWADDWIGSGIAESLASGFPDGRSVLVSVATSEAADPNVVALEIGRRLGGRFVVAGAYQRVGNTLRIT
;
A
#
# COMPACT_ATOMS: atom_id res chain seq x y z
N MET A 1 -78.12 34.91 -27.62
CA MET A 1 -78.12 36.28 -27.08
C MET A 1 -77.45 36.22 -25.72
N ASP A 2 -76.18 36.63 -25.74
CA ASP A 2 -75.41 37.34 -24.71
C ASP A 2 -75.69 37.03 -23.23
N LEU A 3 -74.74 36.35 -22.57
CA LEU A 3 -73.71 36.94 -21.70
C LEU A 3 -74.29 37.51 -20.40
N ASN A 4 -74.06 36.81 -19.28
CA ASN A 4 -73.54 37.49 -18.09
C ASN A 4 -72.88 36.49 -17.11
N VAL A 5 -71.55 36.52 -17.09
CA VAL A 5 -70.72 35.89 -16.04
C VAL A 5 -70.33 36.99 -15.06
N PRO A 6 -70.64 36.86 -13.76
CA PRO A 6 -69.86 37.49 -12.71
C PRO A 6 -68.80 36.51 -12.17
N LYS A 7 -67.58 37.02 -12.02
CA LYS A 7 -66.37 36.32 -11.58
C LYS A 7 -66.31 36.13 -10.06
N ALA A 8 -65.50 35.14 -9.71
CA ALA A 8 -64.58 35.06 -8.57
C ALA A 8 -65.12 34.65 -7.20
N GLY A 9 -64.49 33.61 -6.64
CA GLY A 9 -64.54 33.30 -5.22
C GLY A 9 -64.21 31.84 -4.91
N SER A 10 -62.91 31.52 -4.91
CA SER A 10 -62.26 30.34 -4.29
C SER A 10 -63.01 29.78 -3.08
N PHE A 11 -63.04 28.45 -2.86
CA PHE A 11 -62.78 27.86 -1.53
C PHE A 11 -62.46 26.34 -1.63
N VAL A 12 -61.18 26.04 -1.38
CA VAL A 12 -60.65 24.91 -0.58
C VAL A 12 -60.71 23.48 -1.15
N ARG A 13 -59.50 22.98 -1.41
CA ARG A 13 -59.12 21.59 -1.71
C ARG A 13 -59.41 20.68 -0.51
N ALA A 14 -60.22 19.64 -0.71
CA ALA A 14 -60.37 18.55 0.24
C ALA A 14 -59.42 17.39 -0.11
N LEU A 15 -58.65 17.01 0.89
CA LEU A 15 -57.60 16.00 1.00
C LEU A 15 -58.04 14.60 0.56
N SER A 16 -57.35 14.01 -0.42
CA SER A 16 -57.50 12.60 -0.79
C SER A 16 -56.65 11.72 0.12
N LEU A 17 -57.28 10.83 0.89
CA LEU A 17 -56.61 9.86 1.74
C LEU A 17 -56.31 8.59 0.91
N ALA A 18 -55.05 8.37 0.55
CA ALA A 18 -54.58 7.15 -0.10
C ALA A 18 -54.00 6.19 0.95
N LEU A 19 -54.60 4.99 1.02
CA LEU A 19 -54.18 3.85 1.82
C LEU A 19 -52.89 3.25 1.24
N LEU A 20 -51.84 3.10 2.06
CA LEU A 20 -50.68 2.29 1.68
C LEU A 20 -50.33 1.30 2.80
N ALA A 21 -50.54 0.02 2.53
CA ALA A 21 -50.11 -1.08 3.37
C ALA A 21 -48.57 -1.20 3.32
N ALA A 22 -47.91 -1.07 4.48
CA ALA A 22 -46.48 -1.28 4.60
C ALA A 22 -46.16 -2.78 4.65
N VAL A 23 -45.67 -3.32 3.53
CA VAL A 23 -45.01 -4.63 3.48
C VAL A 23 -43.69 -4.51 4.24
N GLY A 24 -43.55 -5.27 5.32
CA GLY A 24 -42.31 -5.33 6.10
C GLY A 24 -41.15 -5.85 5.24
N SER A 25 -40.14 -5.00 5.03
CA SER A 25 -38.90 -5.40 4.36
C SER A 25 -38.07 -6.28 5.30
N THR A 26 -37.96 -7.56 4.99
CA THR A 26 -36.88 -8.41 5.50
C THR A 26 -35.58 -7.95 4.83
N ALA A 27 -34.83 -7.09 5.50
CA ALA A 27 -33.49 -6.72 5.04
C ALA A 27 -32.56 -7.93 5.20
N SER A 28 -32.44 -8.73 4.14
CA SER A 28 -31.44 -9.80 4.04
C SER A 28 -30.04 -9.17 3.97
N PRO A 29 -29.09 -9.52 4.87
CA PRO A 29 -27.73 -9.00 4.81
C PRO A 29 -26.95 -9.77 3.74
N LEU A 30 -27.26 -9.53 2.46
CA LEU A 30 -26.56 -10.14 1.33
C LEU A 30 -25.13 -9.58 1.14
N PHE A 31 -24.68 -8.68 2.01
CA PHE A 31 -23.38 -8.00 1.89
C PHE A 31 -22.38 -8.32 3.02
N ALA A 32 -22.72 -9.20 3.97
CA ALA A 32 -21.80 -9.57 5.07
C ALA A 32 -20.61 -10.47 4.65
N TRP A 33 -20.40 -10.67 3.35
CA TRP A 33 -19.29 -11.43 2.77
C TRP A 33 -18.68 -10.69 1.58
N GLN A 34 -18.53 -9.37 1.65
CA GLN A 34 -17.44 -8.77 0.87
C GLN A 34 -16.14 -9.20 1.54
N GLY A 35 -15.64 -10.37 1.12
CA GLY A 35 -14.30 -10.83 1.49
C GLY A 35 -13.35 -9.67 1.27
N GLN A 36 -12.62 -9.30 2.33
CA GLN A 36 -11.55 -8.33 2.24
C GLN A 36 -10.72 -8.69 1.01
N ALA A 37 -10.62 -7.78 0.04
CA ALA A 37 -9.76 -7.99 -1.12
C ALA A 37 -8.39 -8.49 -0.61
N PRO A 38 -7.75 -9.47 -1.27
CA PRO A 38 -6.45 -9.96 -0.81
C PRO A 38 -5.55 -8.75 -0.61
N ALA A 39 -5.09 -8.52 0.62
CA ALA A 39 -4.15 -7.44 0.87
C ALA A 39 -2.96 -7.66 -0.07
N GLU A 40 -2.64 -6.65 -0.88
CA GLU A 40 -1.51 -6.73 -1.79
C GLU A 40 -0.28 -7.13 -0.98
N ALA A 41 0.33 -8.27 -1.33
CA ALA A 41 1.42 -8.76 -0.50
C ALA A 41 2.57 -7.74 -0.48
N PRO A 42 3.21 -7.57 0.68
CA PRO A 42 4.03 -6.41 0.93
C PRO A 42 5.28 -6.36 0.05
N LEU A 43 5.63 -5.15 -0.39
CA LEU A 43 6.89 -4.89 -1.07
C LEU A 43 8.07 -4.95 -0.07
N ILE A 44 9.13 -5.64 -0.46
CA ILE A 44 10.38 -5.76 0.31
C ILE A 44 11.47 -4.97 -0.40
N VAL A 45 12.06 -4.02 0.30
CA VAL A 45 13.18 -3.23 -0.23
C VAL A 45 14.48 -3.85 0.27
N ILE A 46 15.39 -4.15 -0.65
CA ILE A 46 16.67 -4.79 -0.35
C ILE A 46 17.78 -3.82 -0.77
N VAL A 47 18.71 -3.55 0.14
CA VAL A 47 19.88 -2.70 -0.13
C VAL A 47 21.17 -3.53 -0.16
N PRO A 48 22.22 -3.08 -0.88
CA PRO A 48 23.54 -3.68 -0.79
C PRO A 48 24.01 -3.80 0.66
N PHE A 49 24.60 -4.94 1.00
CA PHE A 49 25.17 -5.16 2.33
C PHE A 49 26.42 -4.31 2.51
N ALA A 50 26.56 -3.65 3.65
CA ALA A 50 27.69 -2.77 3.93
C ALA A 50 29.00 -3.55 4.11
N ASN A 51 30.06 -3.12 3.42
CA ASN A 51 31.40 -3.66 3.65
C ASN A 51 32.00 -3.07 4.92
N ILE A 52 32.11 -3.86 5.98
CA ILE A 52 32.79 -3.44 7.22
C ILE A 52 34.22 -4.00 7.31
N THR A 53 34.69 -4.68 6.27
CA THR A 53 36.10 -5.07 6.11
C THR A 53 36.97 -3.86 5.81
N GLY A 54 36.44 -2.90 5.04
CA GLY A 54 37.14 -1.69 4.59
C GLY A 54 38.01 -1.85 3.34
N ASP A 55 38.03 -3.05 2.73
CA ASP A 55 38.72 -3.27 1.46
C ASP A 55 37.76 -3.02 0.28
N TRP A 56 37.99 -1.92 -0.44
CA TRP A 56 37.24 -1.52 -1.65
C TRP A 56 37.24 -2.58 -2.75
N ALA A 57 38.26 -3.44 -2.81
CA ALA A 57 38.30 -4.55 -3.78
C ALA A 57 37.18 -5.57 -3.57
N ASP A 58 36.59 -5.60 -2.37
CA ASP A 58 35.50 -6.48 -1.99
C ASP A 58 34.11 -5.83 -2.07
N ASP A 59 33.98 -4.51 -2.30
CA ASP A 59 32.69 -3.78 -2.22
C ASP A 59 31.57 -4.39 -3.08
N TRP A 60 31.94 -5.01 -4.21
CA TRP A 60 31.01 -5.71 -5.10
C TRP A 60 30.24 -6.84 -4.42
N ILE A 61 30.77 -7.45 -3.36
CA ILE A 61 30.13 -8.56 -2.64
C ILE A 61 28.80 -8.12 -2.03
N GLY A 62 28.73 -6.89 -1.53
CA GLY A 62 27.52 -6.34 -0.91
C GLY A 62 26.35 -6.31 -1.89
N SER A 63 26.62 -5.91 -3.14
CA SER A 63 25.64 -5.92 -4.23
C SER A 63 25.27 -7.34 -4.63
N GLY A 64 26.25 -8.26 -4.75
CA GLY A 64 25.99 -9.65 -5.12
C GLY A 64 25.11 -10.40 -4.10
N ILE A 65 25.28 -10.14 -2.80
CA ILE A 65 24.40 -10.68 -1.74
C ILE A 65 22.97 -10.16 -1.92
N ALA A 66 22.81 -8.85 -2.12
CA ALA A 66 21.49 -8.24 -2.28
C ALA A 66 20.78 -8.79 -3.53
N GLU A 67 21.47 -8.87 -4.67
CA GLU A 67 20.94 -9.43 -5.91
C GLU A 67 20.49 -10.89 -5.74
N SER A 68 21.31 -11.70 -5.08
CA SER A 68 20.99 -13.09 -4.79
C SER A 68 19.74 -13.20 -3.90
N LEU A 69 19.63 -12.38 -2.86
CA LEU A 69 18.44 -12.33 -1.99
C LEU A 69 17.18 -11.89 -2.75
N ALA A 70 17.30 -10.87 -3.61
CA ALA A 70 16.17 -10.36 -4.38
C ALA A 70 15.61 -11.42 -5.34
N SER A 71 16.49 -12.24 -5.94
CA SER A 71 16.09 -13.33 -6.85
C SER A 71 15.29 -14.45 -6.18
N GLY A 72 15.33 -14.53 -4.84
CA GLY A 72 14.52 -15.49 -4.07
C GLY A 72 13.05 -15.10 -3.94
N PHE A 73 12.66 -13.87 -4.34
CA PHE A 73 11.29 -13.38 -4.26
C PHE A 73 10.58 -13.46 -5.62
N PRO A 74 9.24 -13.65 -5.64
CA PRO A 74 8.47 -13.53 -6.87
C PRO A 74 8.56 -12.13 -7.49
N ASP A 75 8.36 -12.03 -8.80
CA ASP A 75 8.35 -10.75 -9.51
C ASP A 75 7.43 -9.71 -8.85
N GLY A 76 7.93 -8.48 -8.72
CA GLY A 76 7.20 -7.37 -8.10
C GLY A 76 7.08 -7.45 -6.58
N ARG A 77 7.69 -8.43 -5.91
CA ARG A 77 7.70 -8.54 -4.44
C ARG A 77 8.93 -7.94 -3.77
N SER A 78 10.02 -7.79 -4.51
CA SER A 78 11.24 -7.15 -4.03
C SER A 78 11.69 -6.05 -4.98
N VAL A 79 12.36 -5.04 -4.43
CA VAL A 79 13.06 -4.00 -5.20
C VAL A 79 14.47 -3.86 -4.63
N LEU A 80 15.45 -3.95 -5.52
CA LEU A 80 16.84 -3.63 -5.23
C LEU A 80 17.06 -2.13 -5.36
N VAL A 81 17.72 -1.54 -4.36
CA VAL A 81 18.07 -0.13 -4.39
C VAL A 81 19.55 0.03 -4.27
N SER A 82 20.16 0.66 -5.28
CA SER A 82 21.54 1.09 -5.16
C SER A 82 21.62 2.28 -4.20
N VAL A 83 22.41 2.13 -3.14
CA VAL A 83 22.63 3.18 -2.15
C VAL A 83 24.08 3.61 -2.25
N ALA A 84 24.32 4.84 -2.71
CA ALA A 84 25.60 5.48 -2.52
C ALA A 84 25.70 5.91 -1.06
N THR A 85 26.12 4.99 -0.18
CA THR A 85 26.38 5.36 1.21
C THR A 85 27.70 6.11 1.27
N SER A 86 27.68 7.36 1.73
CA SER A 86 28.88 8.00 2.24
C SER A 86 29.24 7.35 3.58
N GLU A 87 30.52 7.13 3.88
CA GLU A 87 30.99 6.48 5.13
C GLU A 87 30.40 7.04 6.43
N ALA A 88 29.88 8.28 6.41
CA ALA A 88 29.31 8.97 7.55
C ALA A 88 27.84 8.65 7.85
N ALA A 89 27.10 8.01 6.95
CA ALA A 89 25.66 7.76 7.13
C ALA A 89 25.40 6.36 7.70
N ASP A 90 24.54 6.25 8.72
CA ASP A 90 24.10 4.94 9.23
C ASP A 90 23.33 4.19 8.13
N PRO A 91 23.84 3.03 7.66
CA PRO A 91 23.23 2.27 6.58
C PRO A 91 21.78 1.88 6.88
N ASN A 92 21.44 1.62 8.14
CA ASN A 92 20.08 1.23 8.53
C ASN A 92 19.11 2.40 8.40
N VAL A 93 19.53 3.60 8.81
CA VAL A 93 18.71 4.82 8.68
C VAL A 93 18.45 5.12 7.21
N VAL A 94 19.49 5.04 6.38
CA VAL A 94 19.36 5.27 4.93
C VAL A 94 18.44 4.22 4.30
N ALA A 95 18.60 2.95 4.65
CA ALA A 95 17.76 1.87 4.14
C ALA A 95 16.28 2.03 4.52
N LEU A 96 16.00 2.44 5.77
CA LEU A 96 14.63 2.72 6.22
C LEU A 96 14.01 3.92 5.50
N GLU A 97 14.78 4.99 5.30
CA GLU A 97 14.29 6.17 4.57
C GLU A 97 13.94 5.82 3.12
N ILE A 98 14.82 5.07 2.46
CA ILE A 98 14.61 4.57 1.10
C ILE A 98 13.38 3.67 1.04
N GLY A 99 13.27 2.70 1.96
CA GLY A 99 12.14 1.80 2.04
C GLY A 99 10.82 2.53 2.12
N ARG A 100 10.74 3.55 3.00
CA ARG A 100 9.56 4.40 3.15
C ARG A 100 9.23 5.19 1.89
N ARG A 101 10.24 5.74 1.20
CA ARG A 101 10.03 6.49 -0.06
C ARG A 101 9.51 5.60 -1.19
N LEU A 102 9.88 4.32 -1.19
CA LEU A 102 9.47 3.34 -2.19
C LEU A 102 8.17 2.60 -1.85
N GLY A 103 7.56 2.88 -0.69
CA GLY A 103 6.36 2.17 -0.24
C GLY A 103 6.65 0.73 0.22
N GLY A 104 7.91 0.40 0.50
CA GLY A 104 8.30 -0.89 1.08
C GLY A 104 7.73 -1.05 2.48
N ARG A 105 7.08 -2.19 2.74
CA ARG A 105 6.65 -2.52 4.11
C ARG A 105 7.80 -3.03 4.96
N PHE A 106 8.77 -3.68 4.31
CA PHE A 106 9.95 -4.23 4.94
C PHE A 106 11.19 -3.78 4.22
N VAL A 107 12.28 -3.67 4.99
CA VAL A 107 13.61 -3.37 4.48
C VAL A 107 14.55 -4.47 4.94
N VAL A 108 15.34 -5.00 4.02
CA VAL A 108 16.45 -5.90 4.29
C VAL A 108 17.74 -5.10 4.11
N ALA A 109 18.44 -4.89 5.20
CA ALA A 109 19.76 -4.29 5.27
C ALA A 109 20.67 -5.19 6.09
N GLY A 110 21.97 -5.09 5.87
CA GLY A 110 22.95 -5.86 6.60
C GLY A 110 24.37 -5.42 6.27
N ALA A 111 25.33 -6.15 6.82
CA ALA A 111 26.75 -5.91 6.62
C ALA A 111 27.50 -7.22 6.44
N TYR A 112 28.71 -7.14 5.88
CA TYR A 112 29.61 -8.26 5.80
C TYR A 112 31.04 -7.86 6.18
N GLN A 113 31.76 -8.83 6.73
CA GLN A 113 33.17 -8.71 7.07
C GLN A 113 33.92 -9.93 6.52
N ARG A 114 34.96 -9.71 5.72
CA ARG A 114 35.90 -10.76 5.31
C ARG A 114 36.97 -10.94 6.38
N VAL A 115 37.16 -12.18 6.82
CA VAL A 115 38.23 -12.58 7.73
C VAL A 115 38.98 -13.73 7.08
N GLY A 116 40.14 -13.44 6.49
CA GLY A 116 40.86 -14.39 5.65
C GLY A 116 39.99 -14.85 4.48
N ASN A 117 39.67 -16.15 4.42
CA ASN A 117 38.85 -16.75 3.36
C ASN A 117 37.38 -16.97 3.76
N THR A 118 36.91 -16.32 4.83
CA THR A 118 35.54 -16.47 5.33
C THR A 118 34.82 -15.13 5.32
N LEU A 119 33.54 -15.15 4.96
CA LEU A 119 32.64 -14.00 5.11
C LEU A 119 31.75 -14.21 6.34
N ARG A 120 31.75 -13.23 7.24
CA ARG A 120 30.73 -13.07 8.28
C ARG A 120 29.68 -12.11 7.75
N ILE A 121 28.41 -12.47 7.87
CA ILE A 121 27.27 -11.66 7.41
C ILE A 121 26.34 -11.43 8.60
N THR A 122 25.82 -10.22 8.74
CA THR A 122 24.88 -9.80 9.80
C THR A 122 23.70 -9.04 9.23
#